data_AF-A0A9D9N4N7-F1
#
_entry.id   AF-A0A9D9N4N7-F1
#
_cell.length_a   1.000
_cell.length_b   1.000
_cell.length_c   1.000
_cell.angle_alpha   90.00
_cell.angle_beta   90.00
_cell.angle_gamma   90.00
#
_symmetry.space_group_name_H-M   'P 1'
#
loop_
_entity.id
_entity.type
_entity.pdbx_description
1 polymer ?
#
loop_
_entity_poly.entity_id
_entity_poly.type
_entity_poly.pdbx_seq_one_letter_code
_entity_poly.pdbx_strand_id
1 'polypeptide(L)'
;MANKFISIQEYDAMMAYIKPKLQALWIHENEERKKRGNELINEFQFGFPIIDIAHYKINNSRNFYLIFNSSFLKIISSSIIKAIDNFPDKFGTGDANDVIDALYNVSGYHGDREAYIGYLEQNACCYIVYRENEKFDDILRLDIFRLILPCKDDSKKYEFIGGLLHALKHFSINGKNLSTGNDIHNIFDVYHVVYLIGMAFGTRDRKKNESNSCQTLSDAIMHIVFYKEEISSVFFLVSYYKKKSVKNVS
;
A
#
# COMPACT_ATOMS: atom_id res chain seq x y z
N MET A 1 -15.19 7.42 13.75
CA MET A 1 -13.92 6.92 14.33
C MET A 1 -13.26 8.07 15.08
N ALA A 2 -12.89 7.90 16.35
CA ALA A 2 -12.25 8.95 17.13
C ALA A 2 -10.75 8.96 16.81
N ASN A 3 -10.29 9.97 16.05
CA ASN A 3 -8.89 10.18 15.76
C ASN A 3 -8.22 10.71 17.06
N LYS A 4 -7.31 9.95 17.66
CA LYS A 4 -6.56 10.40 18.85
C LYS A 4 -5.43 11.30 18.37
N PHE A 5 -5.35 12.52 18.91
CA PHE A 5 -4.17 13.36 18.72
C PHE A 5 -2.92 12.67 19.28
N ILE A 6 -1.89 12.56 18.45
CA ILE A 6 -0.60 11.99 18.81
C ILE A 6 0.20 13.06 19.53
N SER A 7 0.67 12.76 20.75
CA SER A 7 1.54 13.66 21.49
C SER A 7 2.94 13.72 20.86
N ILE A 8 3.68 14.80 21.11
CA ILE A 8 5.07 14.93 20.63
C ILE A 8 5.93 13.78 21.18
N GLN A 9 5.76 13.40 22.45
CA GLN A 9 6.51 12.27 23.03
C GLN A 9 6.20 10.94 22.33
N GLU A 10 4.93 10.70 22.00
CA GLU A 10 4.49 9.49 21.27
C GLU A 10 5.06 9.47 19.85
N TYR A 11 5.07 10.63 19.17
CA TYR A 11 5.70 10.79 17.87
C TYR A 11 7.21 10.54 17.91
N ASP A 12 7.94 11.17 18.83
CA ASP A 12 9.40 11.03 18.94
C ASP A 12 9.79 9.57 19.23
N ALA A 13 9.06 8.90 20.11
CA ALA A 13 9.29 7.48 20.42
C ALA A 13 9.03 6.59 19.19
N MET A 14 7.99 6.88 18.41
CA MET A 14 7.70 6.17 17.16
C MET A 14 8.78 6.40 16.11
N MET A 15 9.19 7.65 15.91
CA MET A 15 10.25 8.00 14.96
C MET A 15 11.59 7.34 15.33
N ALA A 16 11.94 7.34 16.62
CA ALA A 16 13.13 6.68 17.14
C ALA A 16 13.11 5.17 16.87
N TYR A 17 11.94 4.54 16.92
CA TYR A 17 11.77 3.12 16.61
C TYR A 17 11.88 2.82 15.11
N ILE A 18 11.21 3.59 14.25
CA ILE A 18 11.14 3.28 12.81
C ILE A 18 12.42 3.65 12.07
N LYS A 19 13.08 4.76 12.44
CA LYS A 19 14.23 5.32 11.70
C LYS A 19 15.34 4.29 11.41
N PRO A 20 15.87 3.53 12.39
CA PRO A 20 16.93 2.55 12.10
C PRO A 20 16.46 1.43 11.15
N LYS A 21 15.18 1.03 11.21
CA LYS A 21 14.63 0.00 10.33
C LYS A 21 14.48 0.49 8.90
N LEU A 22 13.99 1.72 8.73
CA LEU A 22 13.89 2.35 7.41
C LEU A 22 15.27 2.61 6.80
N GLN A 23 16.26 2.98 7.63
CA GLN A 23 17.63 3.16 7.17
C GLN A 23 18.24 1.83 6.71
N ALA A 24 18.05 0.74 7.46
CA ALA A 24 18.49 -0.59 7.05
C ALA A 24 17.84 -1.04 5.74
N LEU A 25 16.53 -0.78 5.59
CA LEU A 25 15.81 -1.06 4.34
C LEU A 25 16.39 -0.27 3.17
N TRP A 26 16.61 1.04 3.33
CA TRP A 26 17.16 1.91 2.28
C TRP A 26 18.57 1.46 1.84
N ILE A 27 19.44 1.12 2.80
CA ILE A 27 20.77 0.57 2.51
C ILE A 27 20.65 -0.71 1.69
N HIS A 28 19.83 -1.66 2.18
CA HIS A 28 19.65 -2.95 1.51
C HIS A 28 19.09 -2.80 0.08
N GLU A 29 18.08 -1.96 -0.09
CA GLU A 29 17.51 -1.68 -1.41
C GLU A 29 18.55 -1.08 -2.37
N ASN A 30 19.43 -0.20 -1.90
CA ASN A 30 20.51 0.37 -2.71
C ASN A 30 21.61 -0.66 -3.03
N GLU A 31 21.92 -1.58 -2.12
CA GLU A 31 22.82 -2.71 -2.41
C GLU A 31 22.24 -3.61 -3.52
N GLU A 32 20.94 -3.92 -3.44
CA GLU A 32 20.25 -4.72 -4.46
C GLU A 32 20.18 -4.02 -5.82
N ARG A 33 19.94 -2.70 -5.84
CA ARG A 33 19.97 -1.89 -7.07
C ARG A 33 21.36 -1.90 -7.70
N LYS A 34 22.41 -1.71 -6.90
CA LYS A 34 23.80 -1.76 -7.36
C LYS A 34 24.15 -3.10 -8.00
N LYS A 35 23.71 -4.23 -7.42
CA LYS A 35 23.91 -5.57 -8.00
C LYS A 35 23.25 -5.74 -9.37
N ARG A 36 22.14 -5.02 -9.60
CA ARG A 36 21.35 -5.07 -10.86
C ARG A 36 21.78 -4.02 -11.88
N GLY A 37 22.72 -3.14 -11.54
CA GLY A 37 23.14 -2.03 -12.39
C GLY A 37 22.12 -0.89 -12.47
N ASN A 38 21.19 -0.81 -11.52
CA ASN A 38 20.19 0.25 -11.44
C ASN A 38 20.75 1.48 -10.71
N GLU A 39 20.19 2.66 -11.00
CA GLU A 39 20.50 3.88 -10.26
C GLU A 39 20.15 3.73 -8.77
N LEU A 40 20.93 4.37 -7.89
CA LEU A 40 20.68 4.36 -6.45
C LEU A 40 19.55 5.33 -6.09
N ILE A 41 18.80 5.02 -5.03
CA ILE A 41 17.97 6.03 -4.37
C ILE A 41 18.91 6.99 -3.64
N ASN A 42 18.93 8.24 -4.09
CA ASN A 42 19.81 9.27 -3.53
C ASN A 42 19.20 10.01 -2.32
N GLU A 43 17.93 9.76 -2.01
CA GLU A 43 17.21 10.41 -0.91
C GLU A 43 16.70 9.37 0.11
N PHE A 44 16.80 9.71 1.38
CA PHE A 44 16.26 8.92 2.48
C PHE A 44 15.30 9.78 3.31
N GLN A 45 14.00 9.48 3.23
CA GLN A 45 12.99 10.15 4.04
C GLN A 45 12.86 9.46 5.41
N PHE A 46 13.07 10.21 6.49
CA PHE A 46 12.93 9.71 7.87
C PHE A 46 12.09 10.61 8.78
N GLY A 47 11.42 11.62 8.21
CA GLY A 47 10.53 12.53 8.92
C GLY A 47 9.17 12.62 8.23
N PHE A 48 8.12 12.63 9.04
CA PHE A 48 6.73 12.69 8.59
C PHE A 48 5.97 13.72 9.43
N PRO A 49 5.18 14.61 8.82
CA PRO A 49 4.37 15.55 9.58
C PRO A 49 3.42 14.80 10.52
N ILE A 50 3.34 15.19 11.80
CA ILE A 50 2.41 14.57 12.77
C ILE A 50 0.96 14.61 12.27
N ILE A 51 0.60 15.65 11.51
CA ILE A 51 -0.73 15.83 10.90
C ILE A 51 -1.07 14.76 9.84
N ASP A 52 -0.04 14.14 9.24
CA ASP A 52 -0.17 13.08 8.25
C ASP A 52 -0.11 11.69 8.91
N ILE A 53 -0.37 11.62 10.22
CA ILE A 53 -0.40 10.36 10.99
C ILE A 53 -1.77 10.14 11.60
N ALA A 54 -2.38 9.00 11.26
CA ALA A 54 -3.63 8.55 11.86
C ALA A 54 -3.37 7.40 12.83
N HIS A 55 -4.03 7.42 13.98
CA HIS A 55 -3.89 6.40 15.02
C HIS A 55 -5.21 5.63 15.20
N TYR A 56 -5.13 4.30 15.05
CA TYR A 56 -6.25 3.38 15.20
C TYR A 56 -6.02 2.37 16.30
N LYS A 57 -7.02 2.19 17.16
CA LYS A 57 -7.04 1.11 18.15
C LYS A 57 -7.63 -0.15 17.52
N ILE A 58 -6.95 -1.28 17.68
CA ILE A 58 -7.49 -2.60 17.34
C ILE A 58 -8.24 -3.16 18.55
N ASN A 59 -7.61 -3.10 19.72
CA ASN A 59 -8.18 -3.50 21.00
C ASN A 59 -7.48 -2.73 22.15
N ASN A 60 -7.64 -3.19 23.40
CA ASN A 60 -7.08 -2.51 24.57
C ASN A 60 -5.55 -2.54 24.63
N SER A 61 -4.90 -3.57 24.11
CA SER A 61 -3.44 -3.73 24.16
C SER A 61 -2.77 -3.37 22.85
N ARG A 62 -3.53 -3.31 21.74
CA ARG A 62 -3.00 -3.21 20.39
C ARG A 62 -3.59 -2.05 19.60
N ASN A 63 -2.70 -1.30 18.96
CA ASN A 63 -3.03 -0.22 18.05
C ASN A 63 -2.04 -0.17 16.88
N PHE A 64 -2.32 0.68 15.90
CA PHE A 64 -1.40 0.98 14.83
C PHE A 64 -1.52 2.43 14.37
N TYR A 65 -0.45 2.89 13.73
CA TYR A 65 -0.33 4.22 13.15
C TYR A 65 -0.21 4.09 11.65
N LEU A 66 -1.02 4.82 10.89
CA LEU A 66 -0.83 5.04 9.47
C LEU A 66 -0.03 6.33 9.31
N ILE A 67 1.20 6.23 8.81
CA ILE A 67 2.12 7.33 8.60
C ILE A 67 2.23 7.54 7.09
N PHE A 68 1.59 8.59 6.58
CA PHE A 68 1.53 8.83 5.15
C PHE A 68 2.71 9.66 4.66
N ASN A 69 3.34 9.25 3.55
CA ASN A 69 4.02 10.20 2.70
C ASN A 69 2.95 11.10 2.04
N SER A 70 3.18 12.42 2.00
CA SER A 70 2.17 13.37 1.48
C SER A 70 1.76 13.09 0.04
N SER A 71 2.65 12.51 -0.77
CA SER A 71 2.39 12.08 -2.14
C SER A 71 1.43 10.88 -2.19
N PHE A 72 1.68 9.87 -1.34
CA PHE A 72 0.76 8.75 -1.18
C PHE A 72 -0.62 9.22 -0.73
N LEU A 73 -0.66 10.11 0.27
CA LEU A 73 -1.91 10.69 0.77
C LEU A 73 -2.66 11.44 -0.33
N LYS A 74 -1.98 12.28 -1.11
CA LYS A 74 -2.55 13.00 -2.27
C LYS A 74 -3.15 12.03 -3.28
N ILE A 75 -2.46 10.92 -3.58
CA ILE A 75 -2.91 9.94 -4.56
C ILE A 75 -4.21 9.26 -4.12
N ILE A 76 -4.25 8.75 -2.88
CA ILE A 76 -5.42 8.02 -2.37
C ILE A 76 -6.61 8.94 -2.06
N SER A 77 -6.35 10.20 -1.69
CA SER A 77 -7.41 11.16 -1.34
C SER A 77 -7.99 11.88 -2.55
N SER A 78 -7.24 12.00 -3.65
CA SER A 78 -7.66 12.82 -4.79
C SER A 78 -7.23 12.33 -6.17
N SER A 79 -5.97 11.93 -6.38
CA SER A 79 -5.47 11.69 -7.75
C SER A 79 -6.16 10.51 -8.41
N ILE A 80 -6.45 9.42 -7.68
CA ILE A 80 -7.17 8.26 -8.23
C ILE A 80 -8.56 8.68 -8.71
N ILE A 81 -9.32 9.40 -7.87
CA ILE A 81 -10.67 9.86 -8.23
C ILE A 81 -10.62 10.79 -9.44
N LYS A 82 -9.70 11.76 -9.45
CA LYS A 82 -9.52 12.66 -10.59
C LYS A 82 -9.18 11.89 -11.87
N ALA A 83 -8.28 10.90 -11.79
CA ALA A 83 -7.90 10.09 -12.93
C ALA A 83 -9.10 9.31 -13.50
N ILE A 84 -9.91 8.71 -12.63
CA ILE A 84 -11.13 8.00 -13.01
C ILE A 84 -12.17 8.94 -13.65
N ASP A 85 -12.33 10.15 -13.11
CA ASP A 85 -13.31 11.11 -13.63
C ASP A 85 -12.90 11.71 -14.98
N ASN A 86 -11.61 11.89 -15.23
CA ASN A 86 -11.10 12.46 -16.49
C ASN A 86 -10.78 11.40 -17.55
N PHE A 87 -10.42 10.18 -17.14
CA PHE A 87 -9.98 9.09 -18.02
C PHE A 87 -10.64 7.75 -17.62
N PRO A 88 -11.98 7.64 -17.59
CA PRO A 88 -12.66 6.42 -17.12
C PRO A 88 -12.31 5.17 -17.94
N ASP A 89 -12.09 5.32 -19.25
CA ASP A 89 -11.78 4.22 -20.18
C ASP A 89 -10.39 3.61 -19.96
N LYS A 90 -9.56 4.22 -19.09
CA LYS A 90 -8.23 3.74 -18.71
C LYS A 90 -8.25 2.82 -17.49
N PHE A 91 -9.42 2.58 -16.89
CA PHE A 91 -9.60 1.72 -15.73
C PHE A 91 -10.39 0.46 -16.10
N GLY A 92 -10.02 -0.68 -15.52
CA GLY A 92 -10.63 -1.99 -15.84
C GLY A 92 -10.19 -2.60 -17.17
N THR A 93 -9.12 -2.11 -17.79
CA THR A 93 -8.62 -2.57 -19.10
C THR A 93 -7.76 -3.84 -19.02
N GLY A 94 -7.34 -4.19 -17.81
CA GLY A 94 -6.34 -5.23 -17.54
C GLY A 94 -4.90 -4.78 -17.78
N ASP A 95 -4.63 -3.50 -18.08
CA ASP A 95 -3.28 -2.97 -18.33
C ASP A 95 -2.91 -1.88 -17.31
N ALA A 96 -1.83 -2.11 -16.58
CA ALA A 96 -1.27 -1.18 -15.61
C ALA A 96 -0.82 0.14 -16.25
N ASN A 97 -0.35 0.11 -17.51
CA ASN A 97 0.10 1.32 -18.19
C ASN A 97 -1.02 2.33 -18.41
N ASP A 98 -2.24 1.86 -18.68
CA ASP A 98 -3.40 2.73 -18.83
C ASP A 98 -3.69 3.52 -17.54
N VAL A 99 -3.64 2.82 -16.40
CA VAL A 99 -3.86 3.43 -15.07
C VAL A 99 -2.74 4.44 -14.75
N ILE A 100 -1.48 4.10 -15.07
CA ILE A 100 -0.36 5.03 -14.90
C ILE A 100 -0.53 6.27 -15.76
N ASP A 101 -0.92 6.13 -17.02
CA ASP A 101 -1.15 7.27 -17.92
C ASP A 101 -2.22 8.20 -17.35
N ALA A 102 -3.33 7.63 -16.89
CA ALA A 102 -4.41 8.41 -16.28
C ALA A 102 -3.95 9.16 -15.02
N LEU A 103 -3.19 8.49 -14.14
CA LEU A 103 -2.64 9.11 -12.94
C LEU A 103 -1.62 10.20 -13.25
N TYR A 104 -0.71 9.96 -14.19
CA TYR A 104 0.29 10.93 -14.63
C TYR A 104 -0.35 12.21 -15.15
N ASN A 105 -1.37 12.09 -16.01
CA ASN A 105 -2.06 13.23 -16.61
C ASN A 105 -2.81 14.12 -15.61
N VAL A 106 -3.19 13.61 -14.43
CA VAL A 106 -3.84 14.41 -13.37
C VAL A 106 -2.91 14.77 -12.21
N SER A 107 -1.68 14.28 -12.22
CA SER A 107 -0.75 14.39 -11.07
C SER A 107 -0.22 15.81 -10.85
N GLY A 108 -0.06 16.57 -11.95
CA GLY A 108 0.72 17.81 -11.98
C GLY A 108 2.23 17.58 -11.81
N TYR A 109 2.73 16.37 -12.06
CA TYR A 109 4.15 16.03 -11.94
C TYR A 109 4.97 16.75 -13.02
N HIS A 110 6.13 17.28 -12.63
CA HIS A 110 7.06 17.99 -13.51
C HIS A 110 8.23 17.06 -13.83
N GLY A 111 8.10 16.31 -14.92
CA GLY A 111 9.06 15.33 -15.41
C GLY A 111 8.38 14.48 -16.47
N ASP A 112 9.09 13.53 -17.07
CA ASP A 112 8.46 12.57 -17.96
C ASP A 112 7.74 11.45 -17.19
N ARG A 113 7.02 10.62 -17.93
CA ARG A 113 6.23 9.50 -17.42
C ARG A 113 7.09 8.46 -16.69
N GLU A 114 8.29 8.17 -17.20
CA GLU A 114 9.16 7.15 -16.60
C GLU A 114 9.74 7.64 -15.27
N ALA A 115 10.12 8.92 -15.21
CA ALA A 115 10.47 9.59 -13.97
C ALA A 115 9.31 9.59 -12.97
N TYR A 116 8.07 9.76 -13.43
CA TYR A 116 6.88 9.65 -12.58
C TYR A 116 6.68 8.24 -12.02
N ILE A 117 6.86 7.19 -12.83
CA ILE A 117 6.82 5.80 -12.37
C ILE A 117 7.88 5.57 -11.30
N GLY A 118 9.13 5.95 -11.57
CA GLY A 118 10.23 5.82 -10.60
C GLY A 118 9.94 6.57 -9.30
N TYR A 119 9.36 7.77 -9.38
CA TYR A 119 8.92 8.51 -8.21
C TYR A 119 7.85 7.76 -7.39
N LEU A 120 6.84 7.18 -8.04
CA LEU A 120 5.79 6.41 -7.37
C LEU A 120 6.36 5.15 -6.68
N GLU A 121 7.24 4.41 -7.35
CA GLU A 121 7.87 3.21 -6.80
C GLU A 121 8.74 3.50 -5.58
N GLN A 122 9.44 4.64 -5.58
CA GLN A 122 10.45 4.93 -4.57
C GLN A 122 9.89 5.71 -3.37
N ASN A 123 8.98 6.65 -3.60
CA ASN A 123 8.61 7.67 -2.62
C ASN A 123 7.16 7.58 -2.15
N ALA A 124 6.23 7.18 -3.02
CA ALA A 124 4.82 7.17 -2.69
C ALA A 124 4.45 5.91 -1.88
N CYS A 125 4.60 6.01 -0.55
CA CYS A 125 4.25 4.94 0.37
C CYS A 125 3.55 5.42 1.66
N CYS A 126 2.93 4.48 2.35
CA CYS A 126 2.42 4.63 3.72
C CYS A 126 3.10 3.59 4.62
N TYR A 127 3.58 4.01 5.78
CA TYR A 127 4.05 3.09 6.81
C TYR A 127 2.94 2.81 7.80
N ILE A 128 2.75 1.53 8.12
CA ILE A 128 1.80 1.06 9.12
C ILE A 128 2.61 0.47 10.26
N VAL A 129 2.67 1.20 11.38
CA VAL A 129 3.50 0.84 12.53
C VAL A 129 2.62 0.31 13.64
N TYR A 130 2.91 -0.88 14.16
CA TYR A 130 2.12 -1.49 15.22
C TYR A 130 2.68 -1.15 16.58
N ARG A 131 1.78 -1.16 17.57
CA ARG A 131 2.14 -1.07 18.97
C ARG A 131 1.31 -2.05 19.77
N GLU A 132 1.97 -2.84 20.60
CA GLU A 132 1.37 -3.86 21.46
C GLU A 132 1.92 -3.66 22.88
N ASN A 133 1.04 -3.59 23.88
CA ASN A 133 1.41 -3.38 25.28
C ASN A 133 2.42 -2.23 25.45
N GLU A 134 2.09 -1.08 24.84
CA GLU A 134 2.91 0.14 24.82
C GLU A 134 4.26 0.06 24.08
N LYS A 135 4.62 -1.07 23.48
CA LYS A 135 5.87 -1.25 22.73
C LYS A 135 5.63 -1.26 21.22
N PHE A 136 6.44 -0.53 20.48
CA PHE A 136 6.41 -0.57 19.01
C PHE A 136 6.90 -1.92 18.49
N ASP A 137 6.29 -2.35 17.40
CA ASP A 137 6.39 -3.70 16.85
C ASP A 137 6.45 -3.62 15.31
N ASP A 138 6.10 -4.70 14.62
CA ASP A 138 6.10 -4.82 13.16
C ASP A 138 5.76 -3.53 12.39
N ILE A 139 6.44 -3.35 11.27
CA ILE A 139 6.18 -2.27 10.31
C ILE A 139 5.75 -2.89 9.00
N LEU A 140 4.64 -2.43 8.44
CA LEU A 140 4.23 -2.72 7.07
C LEU A 140 4.40 -1.46 6.22
N ARG A 141 5.18 -1.55 5.14
CA ARG A 141 5.28 -0.54 4.09
C ARG A 141 4.27 -0.88 3.00
N LEU A 142 3.34 0.04 2.75
CA LEU A 142 2.37 -0.04 1.68
C LEU A 142 2.74 0.96 0.59
N ASP A 143 3.26 0.46 -0.53
CA ASP A 143 3.58 1.25 -1.71
C ASP A 143 2.33 1.42 -2.61
N ILE A 144 2.33 2.41 -3.51
CA ILE A 144 1.30 2.52 -4.56
C ILE A 144 1.33 1.29 -5.46
N PHE A 145 2.53 0.85 -5.88
CA PHE A 145 2.86 -0.47 -6.44
C PHE A 145 4.35 -0.72 -6.20
N ARG A 146 4.82 -1.97 -6.33
CA ARG A 146 6.26 -2.27 -6.20
C ARG A 146 6.98 -2.34 -7.55
N LEU A 147 6.31 -2.92 -8.55
CA LEU A 147 6.83 -3.07 -9.91
C LEU A 147 5.67 -3.10 -10.90
N ILE A 148 5.98 -2.83 -12.17
CA ILE A 148 5.10 -3.09 -13.32
C ILE A 148 5.81 -4.13 -14.19
N LEU A 149 5.16 -5.27 -14.44
CA LEU A 149 5.71 -6.35 -15.26
C LEU A 149 4.73 -6.77 -16.36
N PRO A 150 5.19 -7.33 -17.49
CA PRO A 150 4.29 -7.90 -18.48
C PRO A 150 3.39 -8.97 -17.86
N CYS A 151 2.11 -8.96 -18.22
CA CYS A 151 1.15 -9.98 -17.78
C CYS A 151 1.58 -11.35 -18.29
N LYS A 152 1.49 -12.38 -17.43
CA LYS A 152 1.84 -13.76 -17.80
C LYS A 152 0.99 -14.31 -18.95
N ASP A 153 -0.28 -13.92 -18.99
CA ASP A 153 -1.27 -14.46 -19.94
C ASP A 153 -1.40 -13.60 -21.22
N ASP A 154 -0.91 -12.36 -21.21
CA ASP A 154 -0.92 -11.45 -22.36
C ASP A 154 0.30 -10.51 -22.31
N SER A 155 1.33 -10.83 -23.10
CA SER A 155 2.57 -10.06 -23.11
C SER A 155 2.44 -8.63 -23.66
N LYS A 156 1.26 -8.25 -24.20
CA LYS A 156 0.98 -6.88 -24.62
C LYS A 156 0.46 -6.00 -23.50
N LYS A 157 0.07 -6.58 -22.37
CA LYS A 157 -0.43 -5.88 -21.18
C LYS A 157 0.56 -5.98 -20.05
N TYR A 158 0.44 -5.05 -19.10
CA TYR A 158 1.27 -5.03 -17.91
C TYR A 158 0.41 -5.15 -16.64
N GLU A 159 0.95 -5.76 -15.60
CA GLU A 159 0.31 -5.88 -14.29
C GLU A 159 1.12 -5.15 -13.21
N PHE A 160 0.40 -4.56 -12.25
CA PHE A 160 0.99 -4.08 -11.01
C PHE A 160 1.38 -5.28 -10.14
N ILE A 161 2.60 -5.26 -9.61
CA ILE A 161 3.08 -6.25 -8.66
C ILE A 161 3.13 -5.60 -7.28
N GLY A 162 2.37 -6.16 -6.33
CA GLY A 162 2.30 -5.67 -4.96
C GLY A 162 1.74 -4.25 -4.83
N GLY A 163 1.61 -3.79 -3.59
CA GLY A 163 1.11 -2.45 -3.28
C GLY A 163 -0.39 -2.25 -3.52
N LEU A 164 -0.81 -1.00 -3.38
CA LEU A 164 -2.21 -0.60 -3.33
C LEU A 164 -2.93 -0.76 -4.67
N LEU A 165 -2.35 -0.35 -5.81
CA LEU A 165 -2.99 -0.46 -7.12
C LEU A 165 -3.25 -1.92 -7.52
N HIS A 166 -2.40 -2.86 -7.11
CA HIS A 166 -2.67 -4.28 -7.29
C HIS A 166 -3.86 -4.77 -6.47
N ALA A 167 -4.03 -4.28 -5.24
CA ALA A 167 -5.23 -4.56 -4.43
C ALA A 167 -6.49 -3.91 -5.02
N LEU A 168 -6.39 -2.67 -5.48
CA LEU A 168 -7.50 -1.88 -6.02
C LEU A 168 -8.10 -2.44 -7.31
N LYS A 169 -7.47 -3.41 -7.97
CA LYS A 169 -8.04 -4.08 -9.15
C LYS A 169 -9.36 -4.82 -8.84
N HIS A 170 -9.58 -5.14 -7.57
CA HIS A 170 -10.79 -5.81 -7.11
C HIS A 170 -11.86 -4.85 -6.59
N PHE A 171 -11.66 -3.53 -6.68
CA PHE A 171 -12.52 -2.55 -6.06
C PHE A 171 -12.99 -1.49 -7.06
N SER A 172 -14.14 -0.90 -6.74
CA SER A 172 -14.79 0.16 -7.50
C SER A 172 -15.33 1.24 -6.56
N ILE A 173 -15.59 2.44 -7.07
CA ILE A 173 -16.38 3.48 -6.38
C ILE A 173 -17.47 3.93 -7.35
N ASN A 174 -18.73 3.86 -6.91
CA ASN A 174 -19.90 4.18 -7.73
C ASN A 174 -19.91 3.45 -9.09
N GLY A 175 -19.48 2.19 -9.10
CA GLY A 175 -19.40 1.35 -10.29
C GLY A 175 -18.20 1.62 -11.20
N LYS A 176 -17.32 2.58 -10.85
CA LYS A 176 -16.10 2.87 -11.59
C LYS A 176 -14.91 2.10 -11.00
N ASN A 177 -14.22 1.31 -11.81
CA ASN A 177 -13.06 0.51 -11.38
C ASN A 177 -11.92 1.41 -10.87
N LEU A 178 -11.21 0.96 -9.83
CA LEU A 178 -10.14 1.75 -9.21
C LEU A 178 -8.73 1.43 -9.73
N SER A 179 -8.59 0.40 -10.57
CA SER A 179 -7.31 -0.03 -11.14
C SER A 179 -7.57 -0.88 -12.39
N THR A 180 -6.76 -1.90 -12.65
CA THR A 180 -6.76 -2.69 -13.89
C THR A 180 -7.89 -3.69 -14.01
N GLY A 181 -8.48 -4.14 -12.89
CA GLY A 181 -9.52 -5.17 -12.89
C GLY A 181 -10.92 -4.62 -13.13
N ASN A 182 -11.84 -5.51 -13.52
CA ASN A 182 -13.22 -5.19 -13.88
C ASN A 182 -14.24 -5.64 -12.81
N ASP A 183 -13.77 -6.01 -11.62
CA ASP A 183 -14.61 -6.41 -10.50
C ASP A 183 -15.35 -5.19 -9.92
N ILE A 184 -16.68 -5.25 -9.86
CA ILE A 184 -17.50 -4.20 -9.24
C ILE A 184 -17.74 -4.53 -7.76
N HIS A 185 -16.80 -4.12 -6.92
CA HIS A 185 -16.95 -4.13 -5.46
C HIS A 185 -16.86 -2.71 -4.93
N ASN A 186 -18.02 -2.07 -4.74
CA ASN A 186 -18.09 -0.67 -4.34
C ASN A 186 -17.57 -0.48 -2.91
N ILE A 187 -16.56 0.37 -2.77
CA ILE A 187 -16.09 0.90 -1.49
C ILE A 187 -16.53 2.37 -1.37
N PHE A 188 -16.44 2.91 -0.16
CA PHE A 188 -16.74 4.32 0.08
C PHE A 188 -15.58 5.23 -0.36
N ASP A 189 -14.35 4.88 0.03
CA ASP A 189 -13.14 5.61 -0.37
C ASP A 189 -11.90 4.70 -0.36
N VAL A 190 -10.83 5.13 -1.03
CA VAL A 190 -9.56 4.39 -1.12
C VAL A 190 -8.81 4.34 0.22
N TYR A 191 -8.96 5.38 1.05
CA TYR A 191 -8.34 5.46 2.37
C TYR A 191 -8.80 4.29 3.27
N HIS A 192 -10.06 3.92 3.18
CA HIS A 192 -10.64 2.81 3.91
C HIS A 192 -9.99 1.47 3.55
N VAL A 193 -9.59 1.28 2.29
CA VAL A 193 -8.82 0.09 1.88
C VAL A 193 -7.46 0.05 2.55
N VAL A 194 -6.78 1.19 2.67
CA VAL A 194 -5.50 1.28 3.41
C VAL A 194 -5.70 0.91 4.89
N TYR A 195 -6.77 1.42 5.51
CA TYR A 195 -7.16 1.03 6.86
C TYR A 195 -7.45 -0.48 6.98
N LEU A 196 -8.19 -1.07 6.04
CA LEU A 196 -8.52 -2.50 6.04
C LEU A 196 -7.28 -3.38 5.90
N ILE A 197 -6.33 -3.00 5.04
CA ILE A 197 -5.02 -3.65 4.90
C ILE A 197 -4.26 -3.60 6.23
N GLY A 198 -4.26 -2.45 6.90
CA GLY A 198 -3.72 -2.31 8.26
C GLY A 198 -4.39 -3.28 9.22
N MET A 199 -5.71 -3.18 9.41
CA MET A 199 -6.45 -4.08 10.29
C MET A 199 -6.12 -5.56 10.06
N ALA A 200 -6.11 -6.01 8.81
CA ALA A 200 -5.84 -7.40 8.46
C ALA A 200 -4.40 -7.84 8.74
N PHE A 201 -3.42 -6.97 8.54
CA PHE A 201 -2.03 -7.25 8.92
C PHE A 201 -1.91 -7.35 10.45
N GLY A 202 -2.65 -6.51 11.18
CA GLY A 202 -2.76 -6.61 12.64
C GLY A 202 -3.29 -7.96 13.09
N THR A 203 -4.33 -8.50 12.47
CA THR A 203 -4.97 -9.75 12.91
C THR A 203 -4.31 -11.03 12.44
N ARG A 204 -3.17 -10.97 11.73
CA ARG A 204 -2.49 -12.17 11.20
C ARG A 204 -1.95 -13.10 12.29
N ASP A 205 -1.86 -14.40 11.99
CA ASP A 205 -1.25 -15.38 12.90
C ASP A 205 0.27 -15.23 12.93
N ARG A 206 0.75 -14.56 13.98
CA ARG A 206 2.17 -14.32 14.22
C ARG A 206 2.94 -15.59 14.57
N LYS A 207 2.29 -16.62 15.14
CA LYS A 207 2.99 -17.83 15.63
C LYS A 207 3.51 -18.70 14.49
N LYS A 208 2.93 -18.58 13.32
CA LYS A 208 3.32 -19.35 12.14
C LYS A 208 4.23 -18.58 11.19
N ASN A 209 4.68 -17.37 11.57
CA ASN A 209 5.32 -16.42 10.65
C ASN A 209 4.52 -16.29 9.35
N GLU A 210 3.19 -16.39 9.42
CA GLU A 210 2.38 -16.45 8.22
C GLU A 210 2.45 -15.09 7.51
N SER A 211 3.01 -15.14 6.31
CA SER A 211 2.86 -14.14 5.27
C SER A 211 1.40 -13.89 4.90
N ASN A 212 0.46 -14.72 5.36
CA ASN A 212 -0.92 -14.68 4.93
C ASN A 212 -1.85 -14.24 6.06
N SER A 213 -2.89 -13.50 5.70
CA SER A 213 -3.99 -13.15 6.59
C SER A 213 -5.31 -13.30 5.84
N CYS A 214 -6.37 -13.64 6.57
CA CYS A 214 -7.73 -13.64 6.05
C CYS A 214 -8.53 -12.56 6.76
N GLN A 215 -9.25 -11.74 6.00
CA GLN A 215 -10.21 -10.78 6.50
C GLN A 215 -11.61 -11.16 6.00
N THR A 216 -12.53 -11.40 6.93
CA THR A 216 -13.94 -11.62 6.59
C THR A 216 -14.64 -10.28 6.46
N LEU A 217 -15.10 -9.97 5.24
CA LEU A 217 -16.04 -8.88 4.93
C LEU A 217 -17.48 -9.43 4.89
N SER A 218 -18.48 -8.56 4.80
CA SER A 218 -19.90 -8.97 4.83
C SER A 218 -20.31 -9.94 3.71
N ASP A 219 -19.63 -9.89 2.57
CA ASP A 219 -19.96 -10.66 1.36
C ASP A 219 -18.76 -11.46 0.79
N ALA A 220 -17.63 -11.46 1.50
CA ALA A 220 -16.38 -12.02 1.00
C ALA A 220 -15.43 -12.42 2.13
N ILE A 221 -14.67 -13.50 1.92
CA ILE A 221 -13.42 -13.70 2.65
C ILE A 221 -12.31 -13.20 1.75
N MET A 222 -11.59 -12.19 2.19
CA MET A 222 -10.45 -11.67 1.48
C MET A 222 -9.17 -12.26 2.03
N HIS A 223 -8.32 -12.74 1.14
CA HIS A 223 -7.00 -13.25 1.46
C HIS A 223 -5.96 -12.19 1.14
N ILE A 224 -5.09 -11.92 2.10
CA ILE A 224 -4.03 -10.93 2.00
C ILE A 224 -2.69 -11.63 2.19
N VAL A 225 -1.73 -11.30 1.35
CA VAL A 225 -0.39 -11.86 1.35
C VAL A 225 0.60 -10.74 1.55
N PHE A 226 1.54 -10.96 2.47
CA PHE A 226 2.60 -10.07 2.87
C PHE A 226 3.94 -10.76 2.68
N TYR A 227 4.99 -9.97 2.51
CA TYR A 227 6.37 -10.45 2.47
C TYR A 227 7.16 -9.70 3.52
N LYS A 228 7.96 -10.41 4.33
CA LYS A 228 8.88 -9.79 5.29
C LYS A 228 10.25 -9.70 4.65
N GLU A 229 10.79 -8.49 4.56
CA GLU A 229 12.19 -8.27 4.21
C GLU A 229 13.04 -8.56 5.46
N GLU A 230 14.05 -9.43 5.33
CA GLU A 230 14.75 -10.02 6.46
C GLU A 230 15.68 -9.02 7.17
N ILE A 231 16.35 -8.15 6.43
CA ILE A 231 17.39 -7.24 6.95
C ILE A 231 16.77 -6.14 7.81
N SER A 232 15.70 -5.52 7.33
CA SER A 232 14.97 -4.42 8.00
C SER A 232 13.84 -4.93 8.89
N SER A 233 13.39 -6.18 8.68
CA SER A 233 12.15 -6.74 9.25
C SER A 233 10.88 -5.96 8.87
N VAL A 234 10.92 -5.17 7.80
CA VAL A 234 9.76 -4.46 7.25
C VAL A 234 8.95 -5.40 6.36
N PHE A 235 7.63 -5.37 6.53
CA PHE A 235 6.70 -6.13 5.71
C PHE A 235 6.22 -5.32 4.51
N PHE A 236 5.83 -5.99 3.44
CA PHE A 236 5.27 -5.41 2.22
C PHE A 236 3.99 -6.13 1.82
N LEU A 237 3.04 -5.42 1.22
CA LEU A 237 1.86 -6.03 0.61
C LEU A 237 2.24 -6.69 -0.73
N VAL A 238 1.96 -7.98 -0.85
CA VAL A 238 2.14 -8.76 -2.08
C VAL A 238 0.84 -8.86 -2.85
N SER A 239 -0.26 -9.20 -2.19
CA SER A 239 -1.55 -9.39 -2.85
C SER A 239 -2.71 -9.22 -1.87
N TYR A 240 -3.85 -8.78 -2.39
CA TYR A 240 -5.11 -8.72 -1.67
C TYR A 240 -6.23 -9.13 -2.62
N TYR A 241 -6.89 -10.27 -2.38
CA TYR A 241 -7.86 -10.82 -3.31
C TYR A 241 -8.99 -11.57 -2.60
N LYS A 242 -10.15 -11.67 -3.25
CA LYS A 242 -11.28 -12.46 -2.76
C LYS A 242 -10.99 -13.95 -2.88
N LYS A 243 -11.08 -14.69 -1.77
CA LYS A 243 -11.10 -16.16 -1.82
C LYS A 243 -12.45 -16.57 -2.42
N LYS A 244 -12.45 -17.31 -3.53
CA LYS A 244 -13.68 -17.92 -4.06
C LYS A 244 -14.34 -18.68 -2.93
N SER A 245 -15.61 -18.38 -2.65
CA SER A 245 -16.46 -19.19 -1.80
C SER A 245 -16.29 -20.64 -2.25
N VAL A 246 -15.81 -21.52 -1.36
CA VAL A 246 -15.95 -22.96 -1.57
C VAL A 246 -17.45 -23.14 -1.63
N LYS A 247 -17.99 -23.40 -2.83
CA LYS A 247 -19.39 -23.77 -2.99
C LYS A 247 -19.66 -24.82 -1.93
N ASN A 248 -20.60 -24.55 -1.02
CA ASN A 248 -21.21 -25.61 -0.25
C ASN A 248 -21.73 -26.61 -1.29
N VAL A 249 -21.04 -27.74 -1.39
CA VAL A 249 -21.58 -28.93 -2.04
C VAL A 249 -22.84 -29.22 -1.24
N SER A 250 -23.97 -29.09 -1.92
CA SER A 250 -25.29 -29.47 -1.38
C SER A 250 -25.33 -30.99 -1.25
#